data_AF-W5JRQ9-F1
#
_entry.id   AF-W5JRQ9-F1
#
_cell.length_a   1.000
_cell.length_b   1.000
_cell.length_c   1.000
_cell.angle_alpha   90.00
_cell.angle_beta   90.00
_cell.angle_gamma   90.00
#
_symmetry.space_group_name_H-M   'P 1'
#
loop_
_entity.id
_entity.type
_entity.pdbx_description
1 polymer ?
#
loop_
_entity_poly.entity_id
_entity_poly.type
_entity_poly.pdbx_seq_one_letter_code
_entity_poly.pdbx_strand_id
1 'polypeptide(L)'
;MDAIDEQLDATARTPRSLDCFNHRLISGLFGTLLIYNVVPATNEMIIISRISANLVWYRNCLLKVWFYILIRLADSFFLLHIEYIRNRYQMLNYELRVTTPVDLLGAGKSKRTLAPDVIHQRIVQLKRVQNYLKELNGAVNERFGWQLFGVITMLFIGTTIDGYWMYANLHYDSGKYKVESFLCGISPLLMFYMLFSRCQHCINEGQMTFYHLHNVFGYILPTQTMELVRLF
;
A
#
# COMPACT_ATOMS: atom_id res chain seq x y z
N MET A 1 15.21 1.62 4.73
CA MET A 1 14.82 1.66 3.32
C MET A 1 16.07 1.59 2.47
N ASP A 2 17.05 2.45 2.71
CA ASP A 2 18.34 2.49 1.99
C ASP A 2 19.08 1.14 1.95
N ALA A 3 19.14 0.41 3.07
CA ALA A 3 19.77 -0.92 3.12
C ALA A 3 19.04 -1.97 2.25
N ILE A 4 17.73 -1.81 2.03
CA ILE A 4 16.95 -2.68 1.14
C ILE A 4 17.28 -2.33 -0.31
N ASP A 5 17.33 -1.04 -0.63
CA ASP A 5 17.62 -0.56 -1.97
C ASP A 5 19.05 -0.92 -2.40
N GLU A 6 20.03 -0.77 -1.51
CA GLU A 6 21.42 -1.19 -1.74
C GLU A 6 21.52 -2.71 -1.99
N GLN A 7 20.81 -3.53 -1.22
CA GLN A 7 20.79 -4.98 -1.44
C GLN A 7 20.07 -5.39 -2.73
N LEU A 8 18.99 -4.70 -3.09
CA LEU A 8 18.28 -4.95 -4.35
C LEU A 8 19.11 -4.51 -5.56
N ASP A 9 19.80 -3.37 -5.50
CA ASP A 9 20.71 -2.94 -6.55
C ASP A 9 21.91 -3.89 -6.71
N ALA A 10 22.47 -4.37 -5.60
CA ALA A 10 23.54 -5.36 -5.64
C ALA A 10 23.10 -6.73 -6.20
N THR A 11 21.80 -7.06 -6.08
CA THR A 11 21.24 -8.36 -6.50
C THR A 11 20.60 -8.30 -7.90
N ALA A 12 20.27 -7.10 -8.39
CA ALA A 12 19.54 -6.88 -9.63
C ALA A 12 20.27 -7.50 -10.83
N ARG A 13 19.57 -8.34 -11.60
CA ARG A 13 20.13 -8.93 -12.83
C ARG A 13 20.17 -7.94 -13.98
N THR A 14 19.26 -6.98 -13.97
CA THR A 14 19.10 -5.97 -15.02
C THR A 14 19.50 -4.60 -14.49
N PRO A 15 20.47 -3.93 -15.14
CA PRO A 15 20.81 -2.56 -14.77
C PRO A 15 19.58 -1.65 -14.95
N ARG A 16 19.38 -0.71 -14.03
CA ARG A 16 18.23 0.25 -14.00
C ARG A 16 16.85 -0.36 -13.71
N SER A 17 16.76 -1.61 -13.25
CA SER A 17 15.48 -2.16 -12.80
C SER A 17 14.91 -1.38 -11.62
N LEU A 18 15.74 -1.06 -10.62
CA LEU A 18 15.34 -0.26 -9.46
C LEU A 18 14.80 1.12 -9.87
N ASP A 19 15.47 1.81 -10.80
CA ASP A 19 15.01 3.11 -11.33
C ASP A 19 13.63 3.03 -11.98
N CYS A 20 13.38 1.96 -12.77
CA CYS A 20 12.09 1.75 -13.41
C CYS A 20 10.98 1.49 -12.39
N PHE A 21 11.25 0.66 -11.38
CA PHE A 21 10.31 0.41 -10.28
C PHE A 21 10.10 1.66 -9.41
N ASN A 22 11.13 2.46 -9.16
CA ASN A 22 11.02 3.72 -8.43
C ASN A 22 10.19 4.75 -9.21
N HIS A 23 10.38 4.86 -10.53
CA HIS A 23 9.57 5.77 -11.35
C HIS A 23 8.09 5.36 -11.36
N ARG A 24 7.79 4.07 -11.46
CA ARG A 24 6.43 3.53 -11.35
C ARG A 24 5.81 3.79 -9.98
N LEU A 25 6.59 3.60 -8.91
CA LEU A 25 6.17 3.90 -7.54
C LEU A 25 5.79 5.38 -7.41
N ILE A 26 6.65 6.30 -7.85
CA ILE A 26 6.39 7.75 -7.76
C ILE A 26 5.11 8.11 -8.52
N SER A 27 4.95 7.63 -9.74
CA SER A 27 3.75 7.90 -10.56
C SER A 27 2.48 7.33 -9.93
N GLY A 28 2.53 6.09 -9.42
CA GLY A 28 1.40 5.45 -8.77
C GLY A 28 1.03 6.08 -7.44
N LEU A 29 2.04 6.45 -6.65
CA LEU A 29 1.89 7.15 -5.36
C LEU A 29 1.26 8.53 -5.57
N PHE A 30 1.75 9.30 -6.54
CA PHE A 30 1.20 10.63 -6.83
C PHE A 30 -0.29 10.56 -7.19
N GLY A 31 -0.68 9.65 -8.09
CA GLY A 31 -2.09 9.46 -8.44
C GLY A 31 -2.94 9.02 -7.25
N THR A 32 -2.41 8.12 -6.40
CA THR A 32 -3.11 7.62 -5.21
C THR A 32 -3.31 8.73 -4.17
N LEU A 33 -2.25 9.49 -3.87
CA LEU A 33 -2.31 10.61 -2.93
C LEU A 33 -3.19 11.75 -3.45
N LEU A 34 -3.21 12.00 -4.76
CA LEU A 34 -4.09 13.00 -5.36
C LEU A 34 -5.55 12.60 -5.20
N ILE A 35 -5.93 11.37 -5.55
CA ILE A 35 -7.32 10.89 -5.38
C ILE A 35 -7.70 10.88 -3.90
N TYR A 36 -6.83 10.34 -3.03
CA TYR A 36 -7.09 10.20 -1.59
C TYR A 36 -7.25 11.55 -0.89
N ASN A 37 -6.53 12.59 -1.31
CA ASN A 37 -6.60 13.90 -0.66
C ASN A 37 -7.53 14.88 -1.38
N VAL A 38 -7.45 15.01 -2.70
CA VAL A 38 -8.14 16.09 -3.44
C VAL A 38 -9.64 15.85 -3.50
N VAL A 39 -10.10 14.62 -3.76
CA VAL A 39 -11.53 14.33 -3.88
C VAL A 39 -12.24 14.54 -2.53
N PRO A 40 -11.78 13.91 -1.43
CA PRO A 40 -12.27 14.23 -0.09
C PRO A 40 -12.18 15.71 0.30
N ALA A 41 -11.07 16.41 -0.01
CA ALA A 41 -10.92 17.83 0.32
C ALA A 41 -11.95 18.69 -0.39
N THR A 42 -12.18 18.41 -1.68
CA THR A 42 -13.12 19.17 -2.50
C THR A 42 -14.54 18.97 -1.96
N ASN A 43 -14.93 17.74 -1.65
CA ASN A 43 -16.23 17.43 -1.08
C ASN A 43 -16.45 18.15 0.27
N GLU A 44 -15.46 18.10 1.15
CA GLU A 44 -15.53 18.74 2.47
C GLU A 44 -15.56 20.27 2.37
N MET A 45 -14.80 20.88 1.45
CA MET A 45 -14.86 22.32 1.24
C MET A 45 -16.21 22.76 0.68
N ILE A 46 -16.84 21.97 -0.20
CA ILE A 46 -18.21 22.21 -0.68
C ILE A 46 -19.19 22.17 0.49
N ILE A 47 -19.10 21.15 1.35
CA ILE A 47 -19.96 21.03 2.54
C ILE A 47 -19.75 22.21 3.48
N ILE A 48 -18.50 22.54 3.82
CA ILE A 48 -18.14 23.65 4.71
C ILE A 48 -18.66 24.99 4.17
N SER A 49 -18.57 25.23 2.87
CA SER A 49 -19.04 26.49 2.26
C SER A 49 -20.55 26.74 2.41
N ARG A 50 -21.33 25.69 2.70
CA ARG A 50 -22.79 25.74 2.81
C ARG A 50 -23.32 25.67 4.25
N ILE A 51 -22.47 25.38 5.23
CA ILE A 51 -22.87 25.40 6.64
C ILE A 51 -23.06 26.86 7.07
N SER A 52 -24.21 27.18 7.67
CA SER A 52 -24.45 28.50 8.26
C SER A 52 -23.45 28.74 9.40
N ALA A 53 -22.54 29.69 9.18
CA ALA A 53 -21.42 29.93 10.09
C ALA A 53 -21.90 30.52 11.42
N ASN A 54 -21.82 29.74 12.49
CA ASN A 54 -21.95 30.22 13.87
C ASN A 54 -20.62 30.83 14.36
N LEU A 55 -20.67 31.81 15.26
CA LEU A 55 -19.47 32.47 15.83
C LEU A 55 -18.49 31.46 16.47
N VAL A 56 -19.02 30.43 17.12
CA VAL A 56 -18.24 29.32 17.72
C VAL A 56 -17.55 28.46 16.65
N TRP A 57 -18.17 28.31 15.48
CA TRP A 57 -17.60 27.58 14.36
C TRP A 57 -16.36 28.30 13.83
N TYR A 58 -16.43 29.62 13.63
CA TYR A 58 -15.31 30.42 13.12
C TYR A 58 -14.10 30.39 14.07
N ARG A 59 -14.34 30.48 15.39
CA ARG A 59 -13.29 30.41 16.42
C ARG A 59 -12.54 29.07 16.41
N ASN A 60 -13.26 27.97 16.20
CA ASN A 60 -12.69 26.62 16.25
C ASN A 60 -12.36 26.06 14.85
N CYS A 61 -12.68 26.79 13.78
CA CYS A 61 -12.50 26.35 12.40
C CYS A 61 -11.02 26.08 12.10
N LEU A 62 -10.14 27.01 12.48
CA LEU A 62 -8.71 26.88 12.21
C LEU A 62 -8.12 25.64 12.89
N LEU A 63 -8.47 25.39 14.16
CA LEU A 63 -8.04 24.19 14.88
C LEU A 63 -8.57 22.90 14.22
N LYS A 64 -9.85 22.88 13.83
CA LYS A 64 -10.45 21.70 13.15
C LYS A 64 -9.79 21.41 11.82
N VAL A 65 -9.57 22.43 10.98
CA VAL A 65 -8.88 22.30 9.69
C VAL A 65 -7.43 21.86 9.91
N TRP A 66 -6.76 22.38 10.94
CA TRP A 66 -5.40 21.97 11.28
C TRP A 66 -5.30 20.49 11.67
N PHE A 67 -6.16 20.02 12.58
CA PHE A 67 -6.22 18.59 12.93
C PHE A 67 -6.52 17.71 11.72
N TYR A 68 -7.39 18.19 10.85
CA TYR A 68 -7.76 17.49 9.63
C TYR A 68 -6.57 17.32 8.67
N ILE A 69 -5.78 18.39 8.47
CA ILE A 69 -4.55 18.34 7.68
C ILE A 69 -3.53 17.37 8.31
N LEU A 70 -3.35 17.39 9.63
CA LEU A 70 -2.41 16.51 10.31
C LEU A 70 -2.77 15.03 10.17
N ILE A 71 -4.05 14.69 10.34
CA ILE A 71 -4.53 13.31 10.17
C ILE A 71 -4.28 12.85 8.72
N ARG A 72 -4.63 13.66 7.73
CA ARG A 72 -4.42 13.33 6.32
C ARG A 72 -2.95 13.22 5.92
N LEU A 73 -2.11 14.07 6.49
CA LEU A 73 -0.66 13.99 6.28
C LEU A 73 -0.14 12.66 6.83
N ALA A 74 -0.58 12.28 8.03
CA ALA A 74 -0.19 11.03 8.66
C ALA A 74 -0.69 9.80 7.88
N ASP A 75 -1.91 9.83 7.32
CA ASP A 75 -2.42 8.79 6.42
C ASP A 75 -1.64 8.72 5.11
N SER A 76 -1.27 9.87 4.54
CA SER A 76 -0.47 9.94 3.32
C SER A 76 0.92 9.34 3.54
N PHE A 77 1.52 9.56 4.71
CA PHE A 77 2.77 8.89 5.10
C PHE A 77 2.59 7.38 5.23
N PHE A 78 1.50 6.92 5.85
CA PHE A 78 1.22 5.48 5.93
C PHE A 78 1.08 4.84 4.53
N LEU A 79 0.31 5.45 3.63
CA LEU A 79 0.14 4.99 2.25
C LEU A 79 1.46 4.93 1.49
N LEU A 80 2.35 5.91 1.69
CA LEU A 80 3.69 5.91 1.10
C LEU A 80 4.49 4.68 1.54
N HIS A 81 4.47 4.33 2.83
CA HIS A 81 5.18 3.15 3.33
C HIS A 81 4.60 1.85 2.78
N ILE A 82 3.28 1.74 2.67
CA ILE A 82 2.61 0.55 2.11
C ILE A 82 2.93 0.37 0.62
N GLU A 83 2.82 1.44 -0.19
CA GLU A 83 3.15 1.37 -1.62
C GLU A 83 4.66 1.12 -1.84
N TYR A 84 5.52 1.66 -0.98
CA TYR A 84 6.95 1.33 -0.99
C TYR A 84 7.17 -0.17 -0.75
N ILE A 85 6.61 -0.73 0.33
CA ILE A 85 6.75 -2.15 0.67
C ILE A 85 6.23 -3.02 -0.48
N ARG A 86 5.05 -2.70 -1.02
CA ARG A 86 4.47 -3.38 -2.17
C ARG A 86 5.40 -3.36 -3.39
N ASN A 87 5.96 -2.20 -3.75
CA ASN A 87 6.86 -2.06 -4.89
C ASN A 87 8.12 -2.93 -4.72
N ARG A 88 8.64 -3.04 -3.50
CA ARG A 88 9.78 -3.91 -3.21
C ARG A 88 9.43 -5.40 -3.26
N TYR A 89 8.23 -5.79 -2.82
CA TYR A 89 7.72 -7.15 -3.07
C TYR A 89 7.55 -7.46 -4.56
N GLN A 90 7.07 -6.52 -5.37
CA GLN A 90 6.98 -6.69 -6.82
C GLN A 90 8.34 -6.90 -7.47
N MET A 91 9.35 -6.15 -7.04
CA MET A 91 10.73 -6.33 -7.52
C MET A 91 11.31 -7.68 -7.08
N LEU A 92 11.07 -8.09 -5.82
CA LEU A 92 11.44 -9.41 -5.33
C LEU A 92 10.78 -10.53 -6.14
N ASN A 93 9.48 -10.41 -6.44
CA ASN A 93 8.71 -11.36 -7.25
C ASN A 93 9.26 -11.43 -8.68
N TYR A 94 9.61 -10.28 -9.27
CA TYR A 94 10.25 -10.21 -10.58
C TYR A 94 11.59 -10.95 -10.59
N GLU A 95 12.46 -10.72 -9.60
CA GLU A 95 13.76 -11.37 -9.49
C GLU A 95 13.66 -12.88 -9.22
N LEU A 96 12.69 -13.31 -8.39
CA LEU A 96 12.40 -14.73 -8.17
C LEU A 96 11.94 -15.41 -9.48
N ARG A 97 11.05 -14.76 -10.24
CA ARG A 97 10.57 -15.27 -11.53
C ARG A 97 11.70 -15.38 -12.55
N VAL A 98 12.59 -14.39 -12.62
CA VAL A 98 13.77 -14.42 -13.51
C VAL A 98 14.79 -15.48 -13.07
N THR A 99 14.82 -15.82 -11.78
CA THR A 99 15.67 -16.89 -11.24
C THR A 99 15.09 -18.27 -11.51
N THR A 100 13.77 -18.37 -11.77
CA THR A 100 13.13 -19.62 -12.15
C THR A 100 13.45 -19.95 -13.62
N PRO A 101 13.95 -21.15 -13.96
CA PRO A 101 14.22 -21.53 -15.34
C PRO A 101 12.91 -21.89 -16.07
N VAL A 102 12.06 -20.90 -16.34
CA VAL A 102 10.83 -21.09 -17.14
C VAL A 102 11.17 -20.87 -18.62
N ASP A 103 11.78 -21.90 -19.21
CA ASP A 103 11.82 -22.16 -20.65
C ASP A 103 10.57 -22.97 -21.11
N LEU A 104 9.46 -22.93 -20.34
CA LEU A 104 8.29 -23.79 -20.52
C LEU A 104 6.97 -23.06 -20.85
N LEU A 105 7.05 -21.85 -21.42
CA LEU A 105 5.96 -21.27 -22.20
C LEU A 105 6.50 -20.72 -23.53
N GLY A 106 7.01 -21.63 -24.37
CA GLY A 106 6.82 -21.49 -25.82
C GLY A 106 7.77 -20.62 -26.64
N ALA A 107 9.00 -20.34 -26.21
CA ALA A 107 9.99 -19.74 -27.11
C ALA A 107 11.38 -20.32 -26.83
N GLY A 108 11.75 -21.35 -27.58
CA GLY A 108 13.08 -21.94 -27.50
C GLY A 108 14.15 -20.87 -27.71
N LYS A 109 14.90 -20.55 -26.65
CA LYS A 109 16.26 -20.00 -26.63
C LYS A 109 16.65 -19.63 -25.19
N SER A 110 17.20 -20.59 -24.47
CA SER A 110 18.57 -20.53 -23.91
C SER A 110 18.64 -21.36 -22.63
N LYS A 111 19.15 -22.58 -22.73
CA LYS A 111 19.85 -23.27 -21.64
C LYS A 111 21.01 -22.41 -21.15
N ARG A 112 20.75 -21.42 -20.29
CA ARG A 112 21.73 -20.95 -19.32
C ARG A 112 21.54 -21.84 -18.10
N THR A 113 22.21 -22.99 -18.11
CA THR A 113 22.51 -23.77 -16.92
C THR A 113 23.33 -22.90 -15.99
N LEU A 114 22.65 -22.06 -15.21
CA LEU A 114 23.28 -21.39 -14.08
C LEU A 114 23.71 -22.50 -13.11
N ALA A 115 24.97 -22.47 -12.67
CA ALA A 115 25.45 -23.44 -11.70
C ALA A 115 24.54 -23.43 -10.45
N PRO A 116 24.20 -24.60 -9.89
CA PRO A 116 23.29 -24.70 -8.74
C PRO A 116 23.76 -23.84 -7.55
N ASP A 117 25.08 -23.65 -7.40
CA ASP A 117 25.68 -22.80 -6.36
C ASP A 117 25.35 -21.31 -6.54
N VAL A 118 25.28 -20.83 -7.79
CA VAL A 118 24.93 -19.43 -8.10
C VAL A 118 23.44 -19.19 -7.87
N ILE A 119 22.60 -20.18 -8.16
CA ILE A 119 21.15 -20.13 -7.86
C ILE A 119 20.96 -20.11 -6.33
N HIS A 120 21.69 -20.95 -5.60
CA HIS A 120 21.68 -21.01 -4.14
C HIS A 120 22.04 -19.67 -3.51
N GLN A 121 23.19 -19.09 -3.88
CA GLN A 121 23.63 -17.80 -3.33
C GLN A 121 22.60 -16.69 -3.58
N ARG A 122 21.97 -16.69 -4.76
CA ARG A 122 20.94 -15.71 -5.11
C ARG A 122 19.66 -15.87 -4.30
N ILE A 123 19.20 -17.10 -4.08
CA ILE A 123 18.01 -17.36 -3.23
C ILE A 123 18.28 -16.90 -1.80
N VAL A 124 19.49 -17.15 -1.27
CA VAL A 124 19.88 -16.67 0.07
C VAL A 124 19.86 -15.14 0.14
N GLN A 125 20.36 -14.44 -0.88
CA GLN A 125 20.30 -12.97 -0.94
C GLN A 125 18.86 -12.45 -1.00
N LEU A 126 18.01 -13.02 -1.87
CA LEU A 126 16.59 -12.65 -1.98
C LEU A 126 15.82 -12.92 -0.68
N LYS A 127 16.18 -13.99 0.04
CA LYS A 127 15.61 -14.29 1.36
C LYS A 127 16.01 -13.25 2.41
N ARG A 128 17.25 -12.74 2.40
CA ARG A 128 17.63 -11.62 3.28
C ARG A 128 16.79 -10.38 3.00
N VAL A 129 16.62 -10.03 1.73
CA VAL A 129 15.75 -8.91 1.33
C VAL A 129 14.31 -9.13 1.83
N GLN A 130 13.77 -10.34 1.73
CA GLN A 130 12.46 -10.68 2.27
C GLN A 130 12.38 -10.50 3.80
N ASN A 131 13.41 -10.92 4.54
CA ASN A 131 13.46 -10.73 6.00
C ASN A 131 13.49 -9.25 6.36
N TYR A 132 14.27 -8.42 5.66
CA TYR A 132 14.25 -6.96 5.85
C TYR A 132 12.89 -6.33 5.52
N LEU A 133 12.21 -6.81 4.48
CA LEU A 133 10.85 -6.34 4.16
C LEU A 133 9.85 -6.73 5.24
N LYS A 134 10.00 -7.91 5.85
CA LYS A 134 9.17 -8.36 6.96
C LYS A 134 9.42 -7.53 8.23
N GLU A 135 10.67 -7.24 8.56
CA GLU A 135 11.04 -6.35 9.67
C GLU A 135 10.49 -4.94 9.46
N LEU A 136 10.65 -4.39 8.25
CA LEU A 136 10.10 -3.07 7.91
C LEU A 136 8.58 -3.05 8.04
N ASN A 137 7.89 -4.09 7.57
CA ASN A 137 6.45 -4.21 7.74
C ASN A 137 6.04 -4.29 9.22
N GLY A 138 6.81 -5.01 10.05
CA GLY A 138 6.63 -5.05 11.50
C GLY A 138 6.76 -3.67 12.14
N ALA A 139 7.81 -2.93 11.80
CA ALA A 139 8.05 -1.58 12.31
C ALA A 139 6.97 -0.57 11.86
N VAL A 140 6.48 -0.69 10.63
CA VAL A 140 5.37 0.13 10.13
C VAL A 140 4.09 -0.18 10.92
N ASN A 141 3.79 -1.46 11.14
CA ASN A 141 2.61 -1.86 11.90
C ASN A 141 2.67 -1.40 13.37
N GLU A 142 3.83 -1.48 14.02
CA GLU A 142 4.02 -1.02 15.40
C GLU A 142 3.77 0.49 15.54
N ARG A 143 4.28 1.28 14.59
CA ARG A 143 4.18 2.76 14.63
C ARG A 143 2.82 3.29 14.19
N PHE A 144 2.26 2.72 13.12
CA PHE A 144 1.03 3.23 12.51
C PHE A 144 -0.23 2.45 12.91
N GLY A 145 -0.11 1.28 13.56
CA GLY A 145 -1.26 0.43 13.89
C GLY A 145 -2.30 1.13 14.77
N TRP A 146 -1.86 1.81 15.83
CA TRP A 146 -2.76 2.58 16.70
C TRP A 146 -3.38 3.78 16.01
N GLN A 147 -2.60 4.47 15.18
CA GLN A 147 -3.10 5.58 14.38
C GLN A 147 -4.17 5.10 13.40
N LEU A 148 -3.91 4.02 12.68
CA LEU A 148 -4.83 3.43 11.71
C LEU A 148 -6.14 3.00 12.37
N PHE A 149 -6.06 2.39 13.55
CA PHE A 149 -7.24 2.06 14.34
C PHE A 149 -8.06 3.31 14.70
N GLY A 150 -7.40 4.39 15.10
CA GLY A 150 -8.04 5.68 15.35
C GLY A 150 -8.72 6.26 14.11
N VAL A 151 -8.06 6.21 12.95
CA VAL A 151 -8.60 6.69 11.66
C VAL A 151 -9.81 5.87 11.23
N ILE A 152 -9.74 4.54 11.30
CA ILE A 152 -10.88 3.67 10.98
C ILE A 152 -12.06 3.96 11.92
N THR A 153 -11.80 4.13 13.22
CA THR A 153 -12.83 4.47 14.20
C THR A 153 -13.47 5.83 13.90
N MET A 154 -12.66 6.84 13.55
CA MET A 154 -13.15 8.16 13.15
C MET A 154 -13.99 8.10 11.87
N LEU A 155 -13.53 7.36 10.85
CA LEU A 155 -14.28 7.15 9.61
C LEU A 155 -15.60 6.42 9.86
N PHE A 156 -15.61 5.43 10.75
CA PHE A 156 -16.82 4.69 11.12
C PHE A 156 -17.84 5.59 11.84
N ILE A 157 -17.40 6.37 12.82
CA ILE A 157 -18.26 7.33 13.52
C ILE A 157 -18.80 8.36 12.53
N GLY A 158 -17.94 8.93 11.68
CA GLY A 158 -18.32 9.89 10.64
C GLY A 158 -19.37 9.32 9.69
N THR A 159 -19.12 8.13 9.14
CA THR A 159 -20.06 7.46 8.22
C THR A 159 -21.41 7.16 8.89
N THR A 160 -21.41 6.80 10.18
CA THR A 160 -22.65 6.52 10.92
C THR A 160 -23.47 7.79 11.13
N ILE A 161 -22.81 8.89 11.51
CA ILE A 161 -23.45 10.20 11.69
C ILE A 161 -23.99 10.72 10.35
N ASP A 162 -23.18 10.66 9.30
CA ASP A 162 -23.58 11.09 7.95
C ASP A 162 -24.73 10.25 7.39
N GLY A 163 -24.71 8.93 7.64
CA GLY A 163 -25.80 8.02 7.30
C GLY A 163 -27.11 8.38 8.01
N TYR A 164 -27.05 8.76 9.28
CA TYR A 164 -28.22 9.25 10.02
C TYR A 164 -28.74 10.57 9.44
N TRP A 165 -27.86 11.53 9.13
CA TRP A 165 -28.27 12.79 8.50
C TRP A 165 -28.91 12.59 7.13
N MET A 166 -28.36 11.68 6.33
CA MET A 166 -28.95 11.29 5.04
C MET A 166 -30.34 10.69 5.23
N TYR A 167 -30.50 9.76 6.17
CA TYR A 167 -31.80 9.17 6.52
C TYR A 167 -32.81 10.23 6.97
N ALA A 168 -32.41 11.13 7.87
CA ALA A 168 -33.27 12.20 8.36
C ALA A 168 -33.71 13.16 7.24
N ASN A 169 -32.81 13.56 6.35
CA ASN A 169 -33.14 14.43 5.20
C ASN A 169 -34.04 13.74 4.17
N LEU A 170 -33.93 12.41 4.00
CA LEU A 170 -34.84 11.64 3.15
C LEU A 170 -36.23 11.50 3.77
N HIS A 171 -36.31 11.28 5.08
CA HIS A 171 -37.58 11.02 5.78
C HIS A 171 -38.39 12.30 6.07
N TYR A 172 -37.73 13.42 6.36
CA TYR A 172 -38.40 14.68 6.74
C TYR A 172 -38.56 15.68 5.56
N ASP A 173 -38.34 15.21 4.33
CA ASP A 173 -38.52 15.92 3.05
C ASP A 173 -38.02 17.38 3.01
N SER A 174 -36.85 17.63 3.60
CA SER A 174 -36.13 18.90 3.50
C SER A 174 -35.37 18.94 2.16
N GLY A 175 -36.06 19.21 1.06
CA GLY A 175 -35.50 19.24 -0.31
C GLY A 175 -34.29 20.17 -0.56
N LYS A 176 -33.80 20.91 0.44
CA LYS A 176 -32.74 21.92 0.30
C LYS A 176 -31.31 21.35 0.37
N TYR A 177 -31.07 20.16 0.95
CA TYR A 177 -29.70 19.65 1.21
C TYR A 177 -29.49 18.15 0.89
N LYS A 178 -30.25 17.60 -0.06
CA LYS A 178 -30.17 16.17 -0.42
C LYS A 178 -28.80 15.82 -1.01
N VAL A 179 -28.25 16.65 -1.89
CA VAL A 179 -26.97 16.40 -2.59
C VAL A 179 -25.78 16.43 -1.62
N GLU A 180 -25.78 17.36 -0.68
CA GLU A 180 -24.75 17.52 0.34
C GLU A 180 -24.70 16.33 1.28
N SER A 181 -25.86 15.80 1.66
CA SER A 181 -25.96 14.60 2.51
C SER A 181 -25.34 13.37 1.85
N PHE A 182 -25.53 13.21 0.52
CA PHE A 182 -24.87 12.14 -0.24
C PHE A 182 -23.36 12.38 -0.39
N LEU A 183 -22.93 13.63 -0.63
CA LEU A 183 -21.51 13.98 -0.72
C LEU A 183 -20.73 13.73 0.57
N CYS A 184 -21.36 13.94 1.73
CA CYS A 184 -20.76 13.63 3.05
C CYS A 184 -20.35 12.17 3.15
N GLY A 185 -21.22 11.23 2.75
CA GLY A 185 -20.94 9.79 2.84
C GLY A 185 -19.92 9.27 1.83
N ILE A 186 -19.78 9.92 0.66
CA ILE A 186 -18.85 9.49 -0.40
C ILE A 186 -17.38 9.63 0.05
N SER A 187 -17.05 10.72 0.76
CA SER A 187 -15.68 11.00 1.21
C SER A 187 -15.09 9.91 2.13
N PRO A 188 -15.71 9.56 3.28
CA PRO A 188 -15.18 8.54 4.18
C PRO A 188 -15.19 7.14 3.57
N LEU A 189 -16.20 6.81 2.75
CA LEU A 189 -16.24 5.53 2.03
C LEU A 189 -15.09 5.39 1.02
N LEU A 190 -14.79 6.46 0.27
CA LEU A 190 -13.68 6.47 -0.68
C LEU A 190 -12.34 6.32 0.04
N MET A 191 -12.14 7.05 1.15
CA MET A 191 -10.92 6.97 1.96
C MET A 191 -10.72 5.54 2.50
N PHE A 192 -11.78 4.95 3.09
CA PHE A 192 -11.76 3.58 3.58
C PHE A 192 -11.45 2.58 2.47
N TYR A 193 -12.15 2.68 1.33
CA TYR A 193 -11.95 1.79 0.19
C TYR A 193 -10.52 1.88 -0.36
N MET A 194 -9.98 3.08 -0.53
CA MET A 194 -8.62 3.29 -1.04
C MET A 194 -7.59 2.68 -0.09
N LEU A 195 -7.70 2.95 1.21
CA LEU A 195 -6.77 2.42 2.21
C LEU A 195 -6.83 0.89 2.27
N PHE A 196 -8.03 0.32 2.33
CA PHE A 196 -8.22 -1.13 2.37
C PHE A 196 -7.72 -1.79 1.09
N SER A 197 -8.05 -1.23 -0.08
CA SER A 197 -7.62 -1.75 -1.37
C SER A 197 -6.10 -1.77 -1.48
N ARG A 198 -5.38 -0.71 -1.07
CA ARG A 198 -3.91 -0.68 -1.14
C ARG A 198 -3.26 -1.68 -0.19
N CYS A 199 -3.78 -1.80 1.04
CA CYS A 199 -3.34 -2.84 1.96
C CYS A 199 -3.55 -4.24 1.39
N GLN A 200 -4.73 -4.51 0.82
CA GLN A 200 -5.03 -5.81 0.19
C GLN A 200 -4.08 -6.12 -0.97
N HIS A 201 -3.82 -5.15 -1.85
CA HIS A 201 -2.87 -5.34 -2.96
C HIS A 201 -1.45 -5.63 -2.45
N CYS A 202 -1.01 -4.98 -1.37
CA CYS A 202 0.28 -5.27 -0.73
C CYS A 202 0.33 -6.71 -0.19
N ILE A 203 -0.73 -7.19 0.47
CA ILE A 203 -0.82 -8.56 0.98
C ILE A 203 -0.76 -9.57 -0.17
N ASN A 204 -1.52 -9.32 -1.24
CA ASN A 204 -1.55 -10.19 -2.41
C ASN A 204 -0.16 -10.34 -3.04
N GLU A 205 0.61 -9.25 -3.17
CA GLU A 205 1.99 -9.31 -3.68
C GLU A 205 2.92 -10.12 -2.77
N GLY A 206 2.78 -9.99 -1.44
CA GLY A 206 3.51 -10.81 -0.48
C GLY A 206 3.16 -12.31 -0.57
N GLN A 207 1.90 -12.64 -0.84
CA GLN A 207 1.48 -14.03 -1.10
C GLN A 207 2.04 -14.57 -2.41
N MET A 208 2.11 -13.75 -3.46
CA MET A 208 2.72 -14.14 -4.73
C MET A 208 4.21 -14.48 -4.58
N THR A 209 4.91 -13.86 -3.61
CA THR A 209 6.29 -14.24 -3.26
C THR A 209 6.37 -15.69 -2.83
N PHE A 210 5.43 -16.16 -1.99
CA PHE A 210 5.39 -17.56 -1.57
C PHE A 210 5.15 -18.51 -2.75
N TYR A 211 4.26 -18.15 -3.68
CA TYR A 211 4.02 -18.92 -4.90
C TYR A 211 5.28 -19.05 -5.77
N HIS A 212 5.97 -17.93 -6.03
CA HIS A 212 7.21 -17.94 -6.81
C HIS A 212 8.33 -18.71 -6.10
N LEU A 213 8.44 -18.57 -4.79
CA LEU A 213 9.41 -19.30 -3.98
C LEU A 213 9.14 -20.81 -4.02
N HIS A 214 7.88 -21.24 -3.89
CA HIS A 214 7.49 -22.64 -3.98
C HIS A 214 7.84 -23.22 -5.36
N ASN A 215 7.59 -22.47 -6.44
CA ASN A 215 7.95 -22.90 -7.80
C ASN A 215 9.47 -23.03 -7.98
N VAL A 216 10.28 -22.20 -7.30
CA VAL A 216 11.74 -22.35 -7.30
C VAL A 216 12.16 -23.61 -6.55
N PHE A 217 11.55 -23.91 -5.39
CA PHE A 217 11.84 -25.11 -4.58
C PHE A 217 11.22 -26.43 -5.09
N GLY A 218 10.25 -26.36 -5.99
CA GLY A 218 9.71 -27.53 -6.69
C GLY A 218 10.70 -28.19 -7.67
N TYR A 219 11.83 -27.51 -7.94
CA TYR A 219 12.98 -28.11 -8.63
C TYR A 219 13.92 -28.76 -7.61
N ILE A 220 14.69 -29.77 -8.04
CA ILE A 220 15.66 -30.49 -7.19
C ILE A 220 16.75 -29.52 -6.73
N LEU A 221 16.52 -28.79 -5.64
CA LEU A 221 17.55 -28.04 -4.95
C LEU A 221 18.37 -29.00 -4.08
N PRO A 222 19.70 -28.82 -4.01
CA PRO A 222 20.55 -29.60 -3.10
C PRO A 222 20.02 -29.50 -1.67
N THR A 223 19.96 -30.63 -0.95
CA THR A 223 19.42 -30.75 0.42
C THR A 223 20.03 -29.75 1.41
N GLN A 224 21.30 -29.39 1.25
CA GLN A 224 21.99 -28.36 2.03
C GLN A 224 21.32 -26.97 1.91
N THR A 225 20.70 -26.67 0.76
CA THR A 225 19.95 -25.43 0.52
C THR A 225 18.65 -25.38 1.32
N MET A 226 17.99 -26.53 1.44
CA MET A 226 16.74 -26.63 2.19
C MET A 226 16.96 -26.51 3.69
N GLU A 227 18.06 -27.05 4.23
CA GLU A 227 18.38 -26.96 5.66
C GLU A 227 18.73 -25.53 6.10
N LEU A 228 19.54 -24.80 5.31
CA LEU A 228 19.91 -23.41 5.62
C LEU A 228 18.75 -22.42 5.46
N VAL A 229 17.86 -22.65 4.50
CA VAL A 229 16.59 -21.89 4.39
C VAL A 229 15.65 -22.20 5.55
N ARG A 230 15.82 -23.30 6.27
CA ARG A 230 15.04 -23.59 7.48
C ARG A 230 15.60 -22.92 8.74
N LEU A 231 16.90 -22.60 8.74
CA LEU A 231 17.63 -22.03 9.88
C LEU A 231 17.65 -20.49 9.92
N PHE A 232 17.41 -19.82 8.80
CA PHE A 232 17.27 -18.36 8.67
C PHE A 232 15.81 -17.91 8.55
#